data_AF-A0A4S8L0L8-F1
#
_entry.id   AF-A0A4S8L0L8-F1
#
_cell.length_a   1.000
_cell.length_b   1.000
_cell.length_c   1.000
_cell.angle_alpha   90.00
_cell.angle_beta   90.00
_cell.angle_gamma   90.00
#
_symmetry.space_group_name_H-M   'P 1'
#
loop_
_entity.id
_entity.type
_entity.pdbx_description
1 polymer ?
#
loop_
_entity_poly.entity_id
_entity_poly.type
_entity_poly.pdbx_seq_one_letter_code
_entity_poly.pdbx_strand_id
1 'polypeptide(L)'
;LDFNGAFLCVAVKEGSSELLHLDWQDDPNAFAWIVPVGKGWTGGDFCAPQLGLRVPILPGQVLGALTRRLIHASIVVTNGRRIVLTCFSDRGTLKKADQWEEKVLEQDIYLDL
;
A
#
# COMPACT_ATOMS: atom_id res chain seq x y z
N LEU A 1 10.58 -1.06 12.17
CA LEU A 1 9.65 0.02 11.79
C LEU A 1 8.43 -0.14 12.65
N ASP A 2 8.05 0.90 13.37
CA ASP A 2 6.76 0.99 14.04
C ASP A 2 5.92 1.98 13.23
N PHE A 3 4.76 1.54 12.76
CA PHE A 3 3.86 2.32 11.93
C PHE A 3 2.65 2.82 12.72
N ASN A 4 2.64 2.63 14.05
CA ASN A 4 1.60 3.10 14.96
C ASN A 4 0.18 2.74 14.51
N GLY A 5 0.01 1.53 13.95
CA GLY A 5 -1.27 1.05 13.43
C GLY A 5 -1.72 1.62 12.08
N ALA A 6 -0.91 2.44 11.40
CA ALA A 6 -1.26 3.03 10.10
C ALA A 6 -1.55 1.97 9.02
N PHE A 7 -1.00 0.78 9.17
CA PHE A 7 -1.28 -0.38 8.35
C PHE A 7 -1.08 -1.65 9.15
N LEU A 8 -1.84 -2.67 8.76
CA LEU A 8 -1.99 -3.91 9.51
C LEU A 8 -1.15 -5.04 8.91
N CYS A 9 -0.69 -4.87 7.67
CA CYS A 9 0.10 -5.84 6.93
C CYS A 9 1.26 -5.17 6.19
N VAL A 10 2.39 -5.89 6.10
CA VAL A 10 3.55 -5.51 5.29
C VAL A 10 4.00 -6.71 4.46
N ALA A 11 3.99 -6.58 3.15
CA ALA A 11 4.62 -7.51 2.22
C ALA A 11 6.02 -7.02 1.86
N VAL A 12 7.01 -7.91 1.88
CA VAL A 12 8.40 -7.60 1.49
C VAL A 12 8.74 -8.38 0.23
N LYS A 13 9.22 -7.70 -0.80
CA LYS A 13 9.60 -8.32 -2.07
C LYS A 13 10.96 -7.84 -2.56
N GLU A 14 11.79 -8.79 -2.98
CA GLU A 14 12.95 -8.53 -3.82
C GLU A 14 12.55 -8.67 -5.31
N GLY A 15 12.94 -7.70 -6.15
CA GLY A 15 12.59 -7.66 -7.58
C GLY A 15 11.31 -6.88 -7.90
N SER A 16 10.44 -7.47 -8.72
CA SER A 16 9.24 -6.86 -9.33
C SER A 16 8.01 -7.80 -9.35
N SER A 17 6.80 -7.23 -9.34
CA SER A 17 5.55 -7.98 -9.57
C SER A 17 5.05 -7.71 -11.00
N GLU A 18 5.47 -8.53 -11.96
CA GLU A 18 5.39 -8.21 -13.40
C GLU A 18 4.06 -8.54 -14.07
N LEU A 19 3.23 -9.35 -13.41
CA LEU A 19 1.92 -9.70 -13.93
C LEU A 19 0.91 -8.62 -13.55
N LEU A 20 0.02 -8.27 -14.48
CA LEU A 20 -1.09 -7.37 -14.17
C LEU A 20 -2.03 -8.02 -13.17
N HIS A 21 -2.30 -7.34 -12.04
CA HIS A 21 -3.16 -7.86 -10.98
C HIS A 21 -3.89 -6.74 -10.24
N LEU A 22 -4.85 -7.17 -9.43
CA LEU A 22 -5.49 -6.40 -8.36
C LEU A 22 -5.16 -7.07 -7.03
N ASP A 23 -4.93 -6.26 -6.01
CA ASP A 23 -4.79 -6.77 -4.66
C ASP A 23 -6.18 -6.98 -4.06
N TRP A 24 -6.74 -8.16 -4.29
CA TRP A 24 -8.14 -8.44 -3.98
C TRP A 24 -8.45 -8.55 -2.47
N GLN A 25 -7.46 -8.48 -1.59
CA GLN A 25 -7.71 -8.51 -0.14
C GLN A 25 -7.57 -7.15 0.52
N ASP A 26 -6.98 -6.18 -0.17
CA ASP A 26 -6.85 -4.80 0.33
C ASP A 26 -8.24 -4.18 0.52
N ASP A 27 -8.36 -3.25 1.46
CA ASP A 27 -9.57 -2.45 1.60
C ASP A 27 -9.77 -1.55 0.37
N PRO A 28 -10.97 -1.46 -0.23
CA PRO A 28 -11.20 -0.69 -1.45
C PRO A 28 -11.04 0.83 -1.26
N ASN A 29 -11.03 1.33 -0.02
CA ASN A 29 -10.93 2.75 0.31
C ASN A 29 -9.59 3.11 0.98
N ALA A 30 -8.73 2.12 1.27
CA ALA A 30 -7.40 2.36 1.81
C ALA A 30 -6.34 2.32 0.71
N PHE A 31 -5.33 3.19 0.82
CA PHE A 31 -4.15 3.11 -0.02
C PHE A 31 -3.24 1.97 0.45
N ALA A 32 -2.71 1.21 -0.51
CA ALA A 32 -1.47 0.47 -0.30
C ALA A 32 -0.29 1.41 -0.56
N TRP A 33 0.71 1.34 0.31
CA TRP A 33 1.90 2.18 0.28
C TRP A 33 3.12 1.38 -0.13
N ILE A 34 3.71 1.74 -1.26
CA ILE A 34 4.87 1.10 -1.85
C ILE A 34 6.10 1.92 -1.49
N VAL A 35 6.97 1.33 -0.66
CA VAL A 35 8.18 1.96 -0.12
C VAL A 35 9.41 1.19 -0.58
N PRO A 36 10.16 1.71 -1.56
CA PRO A 36 11.42 1.12 -1.97
C PRO A 36 12.53 1.35 -0.93
N VAL A 37 13.32 0.30 -0.67
CA VAL A 37 14.43 0.31 0.28
C VAL A 37 15.73 -0.02 -0.44
N GLY A 38 16.80 0.70 -0.11
CA GLY A 38 18.11 0.57 -0.75
C GLY A 38 18.27 1.53 -1.92
N LYS A 39 19.32 1.33 -2.75
CA LYS A 39 19.61 2.13 -3.94
C LYS A 39 20.24 1.24 -5.03
N GLY A 40 20.32 1.76 -6.26
CA GLY A 40 21.17 1.20 -7.32
C GLY A 40 20.53 0.11 -8.17
N TRP A 41 19.20 0.12 -8.36
CA TRP A 41 18.52 -0.73 -9.34
C TRP A 41 18.09 0.05 -10.59
N THR A 42 17.73 -0.67 -11.64
CA THR A 42 17.10 -0.13 -12.86
C THR A 42 15.84 -0.93 -13.18
N GLY A 43 14.78 -0.24 -13.61
CA GLY A 43 13.45 -0.84 -13.78
C GLY A 43 12.65 -0.82 -12.47
N GLY A 44 11.62 -1.67 -12.35
CA GLY A 44 10.76 -1.69 -11.18
C GLY A 44 9.73 -0.56 -11.11
N ASP A 45 9.48 0.12 -12.24
CA ASP A 45 8.48 1.19 -12.33
C ASP A 45 7.07 0.64 -12.08
N PHE A 46 6.24 1.40 -11.39
CA PHE A 46 4.83 1.08 -11.19
C PHE A 46 4.02 1.46 -12.43
N CYS A 47 3.30 0.51 -12.99
CA CYS A 47 2.46 0.71 -14.16
C CYS A 47 0.98 0.55 -13.78
N ALA A 48 0.15 1.52 -14.15
CA ALA A 48 -1.31 1.47 -14.01
C ALA A 48 -1.96 1.72 -15.39
N PRO A 49 -2.19 0.66 -16.19
CA PRO A 49 -2.66 0.79 -17.58
C PRO A 49 -3.99 1.54 -17.71
N GLN A 50 -4.90 1.37 -16.75
CA GLN A 50 -6.20 2.07 -16.75
C GLN A 50 -6.06 3.59 -16.77
N LEU A 51 -4.93 4.11 -16.27
CA LEU A 51 -4.64 5.54 -16.22
C LEU A 51 -3.62 5.96 -17.29
N GLY A 52 -3.10 5.01 -18.09
CA GLY A 52 -1.99 5.27 -18.99
C GLY A 52 -0.71 5.71 -18.27
N LEU A 53 -0.55 5.34 -16.99
CA LEU A 53 0.53 5.82 -16.14
C LEU A 53 1.67 4.80 -15.98
N ARG A 54 2.89 5.34 -15.99
CA ARG A 54 4.12 4.66 -15.59
C ARG A 54 4.89 5.58 -14.66
N VAL A 55 5.09 5.15 -13.42
CA VAL A 55 5.71 5.94 -12.36
C VAL A 55 7.00 5.25 -11.93
N PRO A 56 8.17 5.87 -12.13
CA PRO A 56 9.43 5.36 -11.58
C PRO A 56 9.35 5.29 -10.06
N ILE A 57 9.77 4.16 -9.49
CA ILE A 57 9.83 3.95 -8.04
C ILE A 57 11.30 3.99 -7.62
N LEU A 58 11.72 5.12 -7.04
CA LEU A 58 13.11 5.40 -6.68
C LEU A 58 13.31 5.48 -5.15
N PRO A 59 14.55 5.25 -4.67
CA PRO A 59 14.86 5.42 -3.25
C PRO A 59 14.44 6.77 -2.68
N GLY A 60 13.80 6.78 -1.52
CA GLY A 60 13.36 8.01 -0.83
C GLY A 60 11.97 8.51 -1.27
N GLN A 61 11.30 7.81 -2.19
CA GLN A 61 9.91 8.06 -2.54
C GLN A 61 8.97 7.10 -1.80
N VAL A 62 7.70 7.48 -1.70
CA VAL A 62 6.61 6.58 -1.31
C VAL A 62 5.51 6.76 -2.34
N LEU A 63 5.02 5.65 -2.89
CA LEU A 63 3.88 5.66 -3.81
C LEU A 63 2.64 5.08 -3.12
N GLY A 64 1.56 5.84 -3.08
CA GLY A 64 0.23 5.35 -2.67
C GLY A 64 -0.60 4.97 -3.88
N ALA A 65 -1.22 3.79 -3.87
CA ALA A 65 -2.19 3.37 -4.88
C ALA A 65 -3.38 2.63 -4.25
N LEU A 66 -4.58 2.82 -4.82
CA LEU A 66 -5.75 1.98 -4.52
C LEU A 66 -5.62 0.68 -5.34
N THR A 67 -4.73 -0.21 -4.91
CA THR A 67 -4.33 -1.47 -5.57
C THR A 67 -5.49 -2.46 -5.79
N ARG A 68 -6.56 -2.36 -4.98
CA ARG A 68 -7.82 -3.07 -5.22
C ARG A 68 -8.66 -2.52 -6.37
N ARG A 69 -8.50 -1.24 -6.72
CA ARG A 69 -9.27 -0.55 -7.78
C ARG A 69 -8.47 -0.35 -9.07
N LEU A 70 -7.15 -0.26 -8.96
CA LEU A 70 -6.23 -0.03 -10.07
C LEU A 70 -5.47 -1.31 -10.39
N ILE A 71 -5.74 -1.88 -11.56
CA ILE A 71 -4.94 -2.95 -12.17
C ILE A 71 -3.53 -2.40 -12.35
N HIS A 72 -2.55 -3.12 -11.81
CA HIS A 72 -1.18 -2.66 -11.82
C HIS A 72 -0.18 -3.81 -11.98
N ALA A 73 1.04 -3.45 -12.35
CA ALA A 73 2.22 -4.30 -12.38
C ALA A 73 3.47 -3.44 -12.16
N SER A 74 4.59 -4.09 -11.87
CA SER A 74 5.92 -3.47 -11.90
C SER A 74 6.68 -3.92 -13.14
N ILE A 75 7.39 -3.01 -13.79
CA ILE A 75 8.34 -3.39 -14.84
C ILE A 75 9.45 -4.26 -14.24
N VAL A 76 9.94 -5.22 -15.00
CA VAL A 76 11.07 -6.08 -14.62
C VAL A 76 12.27 -5.24 -14.14
N VAL A 77 12.88 -5.67 -13.05
CA VAL A 77 14.17 -5.12 -12.60
C VAL A 77 15.27 -5.74 -13.46
N THR A 78 15.99 -4.92 -14.23
CA THR A 78 16.99 -5.41 -15.18
C THR A 78 18.41 -5.39 -14.61
N ASN A 79 18.65 -4.62 -13.55
CA ASN A 79 19.93 -4.52 -12.89
C ASN A 79 19.75 -4.09 -11.42
N GLY A 80 20.68 -4.52 -10.57
CA GLY A 80 20.75 -4.18 -9.15
C GLY A 80 19.74 -4.92 -8.30
N ARG A 81 19.79 -4.64 -6.99
CA ARG A 81 18.92 -5.26 -6.00
C ARG A 81 17.84 -4.27 -5.58
N ARG A 82 16.59 -4.56 -5.94
CA ARG A 82 15.41 -3.76 -5.55
C ARG A 82 14.65 -4.49 -4.45
N ILE A 83 14.53 -3.87 -3.28
CA ILE A 83 13.67 -4.35 -2.19
C ILE A 83 12.53 -3.35 -2.03
N VAL A 84 11.30 -3.85 -1.95
CA VAL A 84 10.11 -3.03 -1.73
C VAL A 84 9.30 -3.57 -0.57
N LEU A 85 8.86 -2.65 0.27
CA LEU A 85 7.85 -2.88 1.29
C LEU A 85 6.52 -2.38 0.74
N THR A 86 5.53 -3.25 0.64
CA THR A 86 4.15 -2.85 0.37
C THR A 86 3.39 -2.93 1.68
N CYS A 87 2.94 -1.78 2.17
CA CYS A 87 2.23 -1.65 3.43
C CYS A 87 0.74 -1.43 3.12
N PHE A 88 -0.12 -2.30 3.62
CA PHE A 88 -1.54 -2.30 3.26
C PHE A 88 -2.41 -2.74 4.44
N SER A 89 -3.71 -2.51 4.30
CA SER A 89 -4.73 -2.94 5.26
C SER A 89 -5.76 -3.77 4.51
N ASP A 90 -6.06 -4.95 5.01
CA ASP A 90 -7.04 -5.83 4.38
C ASP A 90 -8.47 -5.39 4.73
N ARG A 91 -9.39 -5.63 3.80
CA ARG A 91 -10.82 -5.34 3.94
C ARG A 91 -11.50 -6.03 5.12
N GLY A 92 -10.94 -7.15 5.59
CA GLY A 92 -11.50 -7.92 6.70
C GLY A 92 -11.26 -7.20 8.01
N THR A 93 -10.03 -6.76 8.23
CA THR A 93 -9.64 -6.03 9.44
C THR A 93 -10.27 -4.65 9.50
N LEU A 94 -10.37 -3.92 8.38
CA LEU A 94 -10.97 -2.59 8.36
C LEU A 94 -12.51 -2.57 8.36
N LYS A 95 -13.18 -3.72 8.19
CA LYS A 95 -14.64 -3.83 8.03
C LYS A 95 -15.49 -3.16 9.13
N LYS A 96 -14.92 -2.98 10.32
CA LYS A 96 -15.60 -2.41 11.49
C LYS A 96 -14.78 -1.30 12.16
N ALA A 97 -13.80 -0.73 11.47
CA ALA A 97 -12.93 0.29 12.06
C ALA A 97 -13.73 1.55 12.45
N ASP A 98 -14.71 1.93 11.62
CA ASP A 98 -15.68 3.01 11.84
C ASP A 98 -16.57 2.79 13.08
N GLN A 99 -16.94 1.54 13.37
CA GLN A 99 -17.77 1.18 14.53
C GLN A 99 -17.07 1.41 15.89
N TRP A 100 -15.74 1.58 15.89
CA TRP A 100 -15.00 1.92 17.11
C TRP A 100 -14.94 3.42 17.35
N GLU A 101 -14.91 4.25 16.31
CA GLU A 101 -14.89 5.72 16.45
C GLU A 101 -16.22 6.24 17.05
N GLU A 102 -17.36 5.70 16.62
CA GLU A 102 -18.68 6.06 17.18
C GLU A 102 -18.76 5.77 18.67
N LYS A 103 -18.21 4.64 19.13
CA LYS A 103 -18.23 4.26 20.56
C LYS A 103 -17.33 5.13 21.42
N VAL A 104 -16.19 5.59 20.90
CA VAL A 104 -15.28 6.49 21.63
C VAL A 104 -15.93 7.86 21.77
N LEU A 105 -16.53 8.38 20.69
CA LEU A 105 -17.25 9.66 20.72
C LEU A 105 -18.49 9.60 21.63
N GLU A 106 -19.24 8.49 21.63
CA GLU A 106 -20.32 8.30 22.60
C GLU A 106 -19.81 8.29 24.04
N GLN A 107 -18.70 7.61 24.35
CA GLN A 107 -18.14 7.57 25.70
C GLN A 107 -17.66 8.93 26.21
N ASP A 108 -17.05 9.75 25.36
CA ASP A 108 -16.60 11.09 25.74
C ASP A 108 -17.79 12.02 26.05
N ILE A 109 -18.92 11.88 25.33
CA ILE A 109 -20.14 12.66 25.61
C ILE A 109 -20.75 12.31 26.97
N TYR A 110 -20.63 11.05 27.43
CA TYR A 110 -21.17 10.62 28.73
C TYR A 110 -20.29 10.98 29.93
N LEU A 111 -19.03 11.36 29.71
CA LEU A 111 -18.12 11.77 30.79
C LEU A 111 -18.16 13.28 31.08
N ASP A 112 -18.77 14.07 30.18
CA ASP A 112 -18.93 15.52 30.29
C ASP A 112 -20.36 15.97 30.74
N LEU A 113 -21.20 15.03 31.21
CA LEU A 113 -22.52 15.27 31.82
C LEU A 113 -22.57 14.76 33.27
#